data_AF-A0A965L487-F1
#
_entry.id   AF-A0A965L487-F1
#
_cell.length_a   1.000
_cell.length_b   1.000
_cell.length_c   1.000
_cell.angle_alpha   90.00
_cell.angle_beta   90.00
_cell.angle_gamma   90.00
#
_symmetry.space_group_name_H-M   'P 1'
#
loop_
_entity.id
_entity.type
_entity.pdbx_description
1 polymer ?
#
loop_
_entity_poly.entity_id
_entity_poly.type
_entity_poly.pdbx_seq_one_letter_code
_entity_poly.pdbx_strand_id
1 'polypeptide(L)'
;MLKPTSALMGAGLGNSVAMITDGRFSGGTHGFVVGHVTPEAQEGGNIGLVKDGDKITIDAVDNKIILHVSDEELAERRKLWKPLVSPHTSGVLRKYIKNVGPASLGCVTDL
;
A
#
# COMPACT_ATOMS: atom_id res chain seq x y z
N MET A 1 -7.36 5.35 -7.19
CA MET A 1 -7.94 6.36 -6.28
C MET A 1 -7.63 7.74 -6.83
N LEU A 2 -8.66 8.48 -7.31
CA LEU A 2 -8.51 9.84 -7.85
C LEU A 2 -8.70 10.93 -6.79
N LYS A 3 -9.59 10.69 -5.82
CA LYS A 3 -9.90 11.68 -4.78
C LYS A 3 -8.69 12.11 -3.94
N PRO A 4 -7.80 11.19 -3.48
CA PRO A 4 -6.61 11.59 -2.72
C PRO A 4 -5.63 12.43 -3.54
N THR A 5 -5.37 12.03 -4.79
CA THR A 5 -4.45 12.75 -5.68
C THR A 5 -4.98 14.14 -6.01
N SER A 6 -6.27 14.28 -6.33
CA SER A 6 -6.86 15.59 -6.61
C SER A 6 -6.90 16.49 -5.38
N ALA A 7 -7.16 15.95 -4.19
CA ALA A 7 -7.18 16.72 -2.95
C ALA A 7 -5.77 17.25 -2.59
N LEU A 8 -4.75 16.42 -2.72
CA LEU A 8 -3.35 16.81 -2.46
C LEU A 8 -2.90 17.95 -3.39
N MET A 9 -3.23 17.83 -4.67
CA MET A 9 -2.94 18.87 -5.67
C MET A 9 -3.71 20.16 -5.40
N GLY A 10 -5.01 20.07 -5.08
CA GLY A 10 -5.83 21.23 -4.73
C GLY A 10 -5.33 21.97 -3.48
N ALA A 11 -4.67 21.26 -2.57
CA ALA A 11 -4.01 21.85 -1.40
C ALA A 11 -2.61 22.42 -1.68
N GLY A 12 -2.10 22.30 -2.92
CA GLY A 12 -0.77 22.78 -3.30
C GLY A 12 0.40 21.93 -2.79
N LEU A 13 0.13 20.70 -2.32
CA LEU A 13 1.12 19.83 -1.68
C LEU A 13 1.76 18.80 -2.63
N GLY A 14 1.46 18.88 -3.92
CA GLY A 14 1.87 17.89 -4.92
C GLY A 14 3.39 17.67 -5.04
N ASN A 15 4.19 18.68 -4.67
CA ASN A 15 5.66 18.62 -4.76
C ASN A 15 6.34 18.40 -3.40
N SER A 16 5.59 18.35 -2.30
CA SER A 16 6.12 18.26 -0.93
C SER A 16 5.66 17.02 -0.17
N VAL A 17 4.65 16.31 -0.68
CA VAL A 17 4.09 15.11 -0.05
C VAL A 17 4.06 13.96 -1.05
N ALA A 18 4.58 12.80 -0.63
CA ALA A 18 4.49 11.56 -1.38
C ALA A 18 3.25 10.75 -0.95
N MET A 19 2.73 9.91 -1.84
CA MET A 19 1.65 8.96 -1.55
C MET A 19 2.05 7.54 -1.91
N ILE A 20 1.75 6.60 -1.02
CA ILE A 20 2.04 5.17 -1.16
C ILE A 20 0.76 4.38 -0.86
N THR A 21 0.45 3.35 -1.64
CA THR A 21 -0.67 2.44 -1.39
C THR A 21 -0.38 1.05 -1.96
N ASP A 22 -0.92 0.02 -1.31
CA ASP A 22 -1.05 -1.34 -1.85
C ASP A 22 -2.13 -1.45 -2.94
N GLY A 23 -3.08 -0.52 -2.96
CA GLY A 23 -4.04 -0.33 -4.04
C GLY A 23 -3.47 0.40 -5.26
N ARG A 24 -4.31 1.20 -5.92
CA ARG A 24 -3.92 1.99 -7.10
C ARG A 24 -4.31 3.45 -6.97
N PHE A 25 -3.52 4.36 -7.53
CA PHE A 25 -3.89 5.77 -7.72
C PHE A 25 -4.44 6.03 -9.13
N SER A 26 -5.08 7.18 -9.33
CA SER A 26 -5.54 7.67 -10.63
C SER A 26 -5.26 9.17 -10.71
N GLY A 27 -4.89 9.64 -11.90
CA GLY A 27 -4.39 11.00 -12.09
C GLY A 27 -2.90 11.08 -11.74
N GLY A 28 -2.08 11.50 -12.71
CA GLY A 28 -0.67 11.80 -12.47
C GLY A 28 -0.56 13.07 -11.63
N THR A 29 0.24 13.01 -10.57
CA THR A 29 0.63 14.20 -9.81
C THR A 29 2.03 14.61 -10.23
N HIS A 30 2.44 15.82 -9.87
CA HIS A 30 3.80 16.32 -10.09
C HIS A 30 4.82 15.81 -9.05
N GLY A 31 4.50 14.75 -8.30
CA GLY A 31 5.34 14.19 -7.22
C GLY A 31 5.28 12.67 -7.13
N PHE A 32 5.84 12.11 -6.05
CA PHE A 32 5.92 10.65 -5.86
C PHE A 32 4.56 10.05 -5.51
N VAL A 33 4.05 9.21 -6.40
CA VAL A 33 2.81 8.45 -6.21
C VAL A 33 3.07 7.00 -6.56
N VAL A 34 3.09 6.15 -5.54
CA VAL A 34 3.41 4.73 -5.65
C VAL A 34 2.15 3.91 -5.37
N GLY A 35 1.81 3.02 -6.30
CA GLY A 35 0.77 2.01 -6.13
C GLY A 35 1.33 0.59 -6.17
N HIS A 36 0.45 -0.38 -5.97
CA HIS A 36 0.73 -1.82 -6.07
C HIS A 36 1.86 -2.29 -5.12
N VAL A 37 2.06 -1.61 -3.99
CA VAL A 37 3.00 -2.06 -2.96
C VAL A 37 2.60 -3.46 -2.50
N THR A 38 3.54 -4.40 -2.60
CA THR A 38 3.32 -5.83 -2.34
C THR A 38 4.43 -6.37 -1.42
N PRO A 39 4.13 -7.24 -0.44
CA PRO A 39 2.81 -7.74 -0.06
C PRO A 39 1.88 -6.64 0.43
N GLU A 40 0.58 -6.79 0.18
CA GLU A 40 -0.44 -5.82 0.62
C GLU A 40 -0.61 -5.82 2.14
N ALA A 41 -1.24 -4.78 2.70
CA ALA A 41 -1.44 -4.67 4.15
C ALA A 41 -2.29 -5.83 4.70
N GLN A 42 -3.26 -6.32 3.92
CA GLN A 42 -4.14 -7.43 4.29
C GLN A 42 -3.41 -8.77 4.44
N GLU A 43 -2.29 -8.95 3.72
CA GLU A 43 -1.40 -10.12 3.79
C GLU A 43 -0.26 -9.93 4.81
N GLY A 44 -0.29 -8.83 5.57
CA GLY A 44 0.73 -8.51 6.57
C GLY A 44 2.02 -7.98 5.97
N GLY A 45 2.00 -7.43 4.75
CA GLY A 45 3.14 -6.72 4.21
C GLY A 45 3.58 -5.55 5.10
N ASN A 46 4.83 -5.10 4.96
CA ASN A 46 5.38 -4.04 5.82
C ASN A 46 4.57 -2.73 5.77
N ILE A 47 3.87 -2.47 4.66
CA ILE A 47 2.95 -1.33 4.54
C ILE A 47 1.83 -1.35 5.60
N GLY A 48 1.37 -2.54 6.02
CA GLY A 48 0.39 -2.71 7.11
C GLY A 48 0.98 -2.58 8.52
N LEU A 49 2.29 -2.41 8.65
CA LEU A 49 3.01 -2.25 9.92
C LEU A 49 3.53 -0.83 10.15
N VAL A 50 3.36 0.07 9.18
CA VAL A 50 3.73 1.48 9.28
C VAL A 50 2.91 2.16 10.37
N LYS A 51 3.56 3.02 11.15
CA LYS A 51 2.95 3.87 12.17
C LYS A 51 3.23 5.34 11.89
N ASP A 52 2.37 6.22 12.39
CA ASP A 52 2.57 7.66 12.28
C ASP A 52 3.93 8.07 12.87
N GLY A 53 4.68 8.86 12.11
CA GLY A 53 6.03 9.32 12.47
C GLY A 53 7.16 8.42 11.97
N ASP A 54 6.89 7.21 11.46
CA ASP A 54 7.92 6.41 10.80
C ASP A 54 8.48 7.15 9.59
N LYS A 55 9.81 7.05 9.40
CA LYS A 55 10.48 7.64 8.24
C LYS A 55 10.45 6.66 7.08
N ILE A 56 10.08 7.16 5.91
CA ILE A 56 10.11 6.42 4.65
C ILE A 56 10.93 7.20 3.63
N THR A 57 11.86 6.52 2.96
CA THR A 57 12.57 7.06 1.79
C THR A 57 12.01 6.43 0.53
N ILE A 58 11.74 7.26 -0.48
CA ILE A 58 11.46 6.83 -1.86
C ILE A 58 12.64 7.29 -2.70
N ASP A 59 13.35 6.34 -3.29
CA ASP A 59 14.45 6.60 -4.21
C ASP A 59 14.11 5.99 -5.58
N ALA A 60 13.78 6.86 -6.54
CA ALA A 60 13.46 6.42 -7.90
C ALA A 60 14.70 6.12 -8.74
N VAL A 61 15.89 6.59 -8.36
CA VAL A 61 17.13 6.28 -9.06
C VAL A 61 17.57 4.86 -8.72
N ASP A 62 17.55 4.53 -7.44
CA ASP A 62 17.86 3.19 -6.94
C ASP A 62 16.68 2.21 -7.03
N ASN A 63 15.49 2.70 -7.39
CA ASN A 63 14.23 1.95 -7.42
C ASN A 63 13.90 1.27 -6.08
N LYS A 64 13.97 2.03 -4.98
CA LYS A 64 13.75 1.55 -3.61
C LYS A 64 12.70 2.38 -2.87
N ILE A 65 11.98 1.69 -2.00
CA ILE A 65 11.16 2.30 -0.94
C ILE A 65 11.58 1.65 0.37
N ILE A 66 12.08 2.47 1.28
CA ILE A 66 12.73 2.02 2.51
C ILE A 66 11.95 2.54 3.70
N LEU A 67 11.39 1.64 4.50
CA LEU A 67 10.84 1.95 5.82
C LEU A 67 11.99 1.88 6.83
N HIS A 68 12.30 3.00 7.48
CA HIS A 68 13.41 3.11 8.44
C HIS A 68 12.99 2.64 9.83
N VAL A 69 12.62 1.37 9.93
CA VAL A 69 12.27 0.66 11.17
C VAL A 69 13.11 -0.60 11.20
N SER A 70 13.69 -0.96 12.35
CA SER A 70 14.54 -2.14 12.43
C SER A 70 13.74 -3.42 12.24
N ASP A 71 14.41 -4.50 11.81
CA ASP A 71 13.77 -5.80 11.60
C ASP A 71 13.19 -6.36 12.91
N GLU A 72 13.83 -6.09 14.06
CA GLU A 72 13.34 -6.49 15.37
C GLU A 72 12.02 -5.78 15.70
N GLU A 73 11.95 -4.47 15.48
CA GLU A 73 10.72 -3.73 15.72
C GLU A 73 9.61 -4.14 14.75
N LEU A 74 9.92 -4.36 13.47
CA LEU A 74 8.95 -4.90 12.51
C LEU A 74 8.45 -6.29 12.92
N ALA A 75 9.32 -7.14 13.46
CA ALA A 75 8.93 -8.44 13.99
C ALA A 75 7.97 -8.32 15.18
N GLU A 76 8.23 -7.40 16.12
CA GLU A 76 7.31 -7.14 17.24
C GLU A 76 5.96 -6.58 16.77
N ARG A 77 5.98 -5.63 15.82
CA ARG A 77 4.74 -5.08 15.23
C ARG A 77 3.94 -6.19 14.53
N ARG A 78 4.60 -7.12 13.85
CA ARG A 78 3.97 -8.24 13.15
C ARG A 78 3.29 -9.23 14.10
N LYS A 79 3.81 -9.44 15.32
CA LYS A 79 3.15 -10.30 16.32
C LYS A 79 1.78 -9.77 16.76
N LEU A 80 1.60 -8.45 16.74
CA LEU A 80 0.34 -7.79 17.10
C LEU A 80 -0.60 -7.61 15.91
N TRP A 81 -0.08 -7.75 14.68
CA TRP A 81 -0.86 -7.59 13.47
C TRP A 81 -1.92 -8.68 13.33
N LYS A 82 -3.12 -8.27 12.92
CA LYS A 82 -4.23 -9.17 12.58
C LYS A 82 -4.87 -8.66 11.29
N PRO A 83 -5.17 -9.55 10.33
CA PRO A 83 -5.84 -9.16 9.10
C PRO A 83 -7.24 -8.62 9.43
N LEU A 84 -7.71 -7.65 8.64
CA LEU A 84 -9.07 -7.16 8.77
C LEU A 84 -10.05 -8.21 8.26
N VAL A 85 -11.17 -8.36 8.95
CA VAL A 85 -12.25 -9.25 8.50
C VAL A 85 -13.03 -8.53 7.40
N SER A 86 -13.05 -9.11 6.20
CA SER A 86 -13.81 -8.54 5.09
C SER A 86 -15.32 -8.58 5.38
N PRO A 87 -16.05 -7.47 5.18
CA PRO A 87 -17.51 -7.45 5.29
C PRO A 87 -18.19 -8.21 4.14
N HIS A 88 -17.46 -8.51 3.07
CA HIS A 88 -17.97 -9.22 1.90
C HIS A 88 -17.97 -10.73 2.14
N THR A 89 -18.99 -11.22 2.86
CA THR A 89 -19.15 -12.63 3.23
C THR A 89 -19.87 -13.49 2.16
N SER A 90 -20.28 -12.89 1.04
CA SER A 90 -20.90 -13.57 -0.10
C SER A 90 -20.68 -12.80 -1.41
N GLY A 91 -21.15 -13.35 -2.53
CA GLY A 91 -21.11 -12.68 -3.84
C GLY A 91 -19.74 -12.66 -4.51
N VAL A 92 -19.63 -11.84 -5.57
CA VAL A 92 -18.45 -11.79 -6.44
C VAL A 92 -17.19 -11.33 -5.71
N LEU A 93 -17.30 -10.39 -4.78
CA LEU A 93 -16.15 -9.90 -4.02
C LEU A 93 -15.58 -10.96 -3.09
N ARG A 94 -16.42 -11.78 -2.45
CA ARG A 94 -15.93 -12.93 -1.67
C ARG A 94 -15.17 -13.92 -2.55
N LYS A 95 -15.67 -14.19 -3.77
CA LYS A 95 -14.99 -15.08 -4.72
C LYS A 95 -13.64 -14.50 -5.14
N TYR A 96 -13.60 -13.21 -5.45
CA TYR A 96 -12.37 -12.53 -5.83
C TYR A 96 -11.33 -12.55 -4.71
N ILE A 97 -11.68 -12.13 -3.49
CA ILE A 97 -10.78 -12.14 -2.33
C ILE A 97 -10.17 -13.52 -2.09
N LYS A 98 -10.94 -14.59 -2.31
CA LYS A 98 -10.45 -15.97 -2.12
C LYS A 98 -9.48 -16.46 -3.19
N ASN A 99 -9.49 -15.84 -4.38
CA ASN A 99 -8.83 -16.38 -5.56
C ASN A 99 -7.74 -15.45 -6.12
N VAL A 100 -7.78 -14.16 -5.79
CA VAL A 100 -6.89 -13.17 -6.37
C VAL A 100 -5.44 -13.38 -5.90
N GLY A 101 -4.51 -13.42 -6.83
CA GLY A 101 -3.07 -13.37 -6.57
C GLY A 101 -2.57 -11.95 -6.27
N PRO A 102 -1.32 -11.80 -5.83
CA PRO A 102 -0.77 -10.50 -5.48
C PRO A 102 -0.65 -9.58 -6.71
N ALA A 103 -0.62 -8.27 -6.47
CA ALA A 103 -0.46 -7.26 -7.52
C ALA A 103 0.87 -7.42 -8.30
N SER A 104 1.93 -7.91 -7.65
CA SER A 104 3.20 -8.25 -8.31
C SER A 104 3.09 -9.35 -9.37
N LEU A 105 2.03 -10.16 -9.33
CA LEU A 105 1.70 -11.19 -10.33
C LEU A 105 0.49 -10.79 -11.21
N GLY A 106 0.04 -9.54 -11.13
CA GLY A 106 -1.02 -9.00 -11.98
C GLY A 106 -2.45 -9.28 -11.52
N CYS A 107 -2.68 -9.63 -10.25
CA CYS A 107 -4.02 -9.87 -9.69
C CYS A 107 -4.84 -10.94 -10.44
N VAL A 108 -4.18 -11.96 -11.00
CA VAL A 108 -4.83 -13.10 -11.66
C VAL A 108 -5.62 -13.94 -10.64
N THR A 109 -6.63 -14.70 -11.09
CA THR A 109 -7.59 -15.40 -10.20
C THR A 109 -7.65 -16.91 -10.43
N ASP A 110 -6.67 -17.45 -11.16
CA ASP A 110 -6.62 -18.81 -11.68
C ASP A 110 -5.23 -19.46 -11.57
N LEU A 111 -4.39 -18.95 -10.66
CA LEU A 111 -3.09 -19.55 -10.33
C LEU A 111 -3.21 -20.91 -9.63
#